data_AF-A0AAW7QR11-F1
#
_entry.id   AF-A0AAW7QR11-F1
#
_cell.length_a   1.000
_cell.length_b   1.000
_cell.length_c   1.000
_cell.angle_alpha   90.00
_cell.angle_beta   90.00
_cell.angle_gamma   90.00
#
_symmetry.space_group_name_H-M   'P 1'
#
loop_
_entity.id
_entity.type
_entity.pdbx_description
1 polymer ?
#
loop_
_entity_poly.entity_id
_entity_poly.type
_entity_poly.pdbx_seq_one_letter_code
_entity_poly.pdbx_strand_id
1 'polypeptide(L)'
;MQTYFRQRIEVLTARLDNLRASLERARQSVTRLENESVPAGATALARAAQLSAARAMAATLADRERHLLIAIQSLQAELADQQLTEHE
;
A
#
# COMPACT_ATOMS: atom_id res chain seq x y z
N MET A 1 11.65 25.52 7.18
CA MET A 1 11.72 24.32 6.33
C MET A 1 11.20 23.08 7.06
N GLN A 2 11.52 22.90 8.36
CA GLN A 2 10.99 21.82 9.20
C GLN A 2 9.46 21.64 9.18
N THR A 3 8.68 22.73 9.23
CA THR A 3 7.21 22.67 9.19
C THR A 3 6.68 22.01 7.91
N TYR A 4 7.36 22.23 6.77
CA TYR A 4 7.01 21.62 5.50
C TYR A 4 7.20 20.10 5.54
N PHE A 5 8.34 19.62 6.07
CA PHE A 5 8.58 18.19 6.22
C PHE A 5 7.54 17.52 7.12
N ARG A 6 7.23 18.13 8.27
CA ARG A 6 6.23 17.60 9.21
C ARG A 6 4.84 17.50 8.56
N GLN A 7 4.39 18.55 7.89
CA GLN A 7 3.12 18.53 7.16
C GLN A 7 3.10 17.48 6.05
N ARG A 8 4.22 17.33 5.32
CA ARG A 8 4.31 16.34 4.24
C ARG A 8 4.28 14.91 4.78
N ILE A 9 4.99 14.63 5.87
CA ILE A 9 4.97 13.33 6.57
C ILE A 9 3.56 13.02 7.05
N GLU A 10 2.86 13.98 7.65
CA GLU A 10 1.48 13.81 8.11
C GLU A 10 0.53 13.44 6.96
N VAL A 11 0.60 14.17 5.84
CA VAL A 11 -0.21 13.88 4.64
C VAL A 11 0.09 12.49 4.07
N LEU A 12 1.36 12.10 4.00
CA LEU A 12 1.73 10.77 3.50
C LEU A 12 1.31 9.65 4.46
N THR A 13 1.39 9.88 5.76
CA THR A 13 0.93 8.93 6.80
C THR A 13 -0.58 8.72 6.70
N ALA A 14 -1.36 9.80 6.59
CA ALA A 14 -2.81 9.69 6.39
C ALA A 14 -3.16 8.94 5.09
N ARG A 15 -2.39 9.14 4.01
CA ARG A 15 -2.56 8.38 2.77
C ARG A 15 -2.22 6.89 2.94
N LEU A 16 -1.18 6.58 3.70
CA LEU A 16 -0.76 5.21 4.01
C LEU A 16 -1.85 4.48 4.79
N ASP A 17 -2.43 5.10 5.81
CA ASP A 17 -3.47 4.49 6.63
C ASP A 17 -4.75 4.20 5.82
N ASN A 18 -5.15 5.13 4.96
CA ASN A 18 -6.25 4.90 4.02
C ASN A 18 -5.96 3.78 3.01
N LEU A 19 -4.70 3.67 2.55
CA LEU A 19 -4.28 2.62 1.62
C LEU A 19 -4.32 1.24 2.27
N ARG A 20 -3.91 1.12 3.54
CA ARG A 20 -3.89 -0.15 4.29
C ARG A 20 -5.26 -0.81 4.34
N ALA A 21 -6.33 -0.04 4.60
CA ALA A 21 -7.69 -0.56 4.58
C ALA A 21 -8.11 -1.11 3.19
N SER A 22 -7.59 -0.53 2.11
CA SER A 22 -7.87 -1.00 0.74
C SER A 22 -7.04 -2.23 0.39
N LEU A 23 -5.77 -2.27 0.82
CA LEU A 23 -4.90 -3.44 0.66
C LEU A 23 -5.45 -4.65 1.41
N GLU A 24 -5.93 -4.47 2.63
CA GLU A 24 -6.52 -5.54 3.44
C GLU A 24 -7.77 -6.11 2.77
N ARG A 25 -8.67 -5.25 2.27
CA ARG A 25 -9.83 -5.70 1.49
C ARG A 25 -9.44 -6.47 0.22
N ALA A 26 -8.38 -6.04 -0.46
CA ALA A 26 -7.87 -6.75 -1.64
C ALA A 26 -7.31 -8.14 -1.28
N ARG A 27 -6.55 -8.25 -0.17
CA ARG A 27 -6.05 -9.54 0.35
C ARG A 27 -7.19 -10.47 0.72
N GLN A 28 -8.20 -9.97 1.44
CA GLN A 28 -9.39 -10.74 1.78
C GLN A 28 -10.17 -11.19 0.54
N SER A 29 -10.22 -10.36 -0.50
CA SER A 29 -10.78 -10.76 -1.79
C SER A 29 -10.00 -11.95 -2.35
N VAL A 30 -8.67 -11.84 -2.49
CA VAL A 30 -7.81 -12.93 -2.97
C VAL A 30 -8.03 -14.22 -2.17
N THR A 31 -7.99 -14.16 -0.84
CA THR A 31 -8.19 -15.34 0.02
C THR A 31 -9.58 -15.96 -0.14
N ARG A 32 -10.63 -15.14 -0.19
CA ARG A 32 -11.98 -15.65 -0.51
C ARG A 32 -11.97 -16.30 -1.88
N LEU A 33 -11.29 -15.68 -2.84
CA LEU A 33 -11.31 -16.17 -4.20
C LEU A 33 -10.57 -17.49 -4.38
N GLU A 34 -9.52 -17.72 -3.59
CA GLU A 34 -8.70 -18.94 -3.57
C GLU A 34 -9.42 -20.12 -2.89
N ASN A 35 -10.23 -19.84 -1.87
CA ASN A 35 -10.92 -20.87 -1.08
C ASN A 35 -12.30 -21.26 -1.63
N GLU A 36 -12.83 -20.53 -2.61
CA GLU A 36 -14.12 -20.81 -3.20
C GLU A 36 -14.05 -22.00 -4.18
N SER A 37 -14.86 -23.03 -3.92
CA SER A 37 -14.97 -24.20 -4.80
C SER A 37 -15.82 -23.86 -6.02
N VAL A 38 -15.30 -24.06 -7.23
CA VAL A 38 -16.00 -23.75 -8.48
C VAL A 38 -16.09 -24.99 -9.37
N PRO A 39 -17.28 -25.34 -9.91
CA PRO A 39 -17.43 -26.43 -10.86
C PRO A 39 -16.55 -26.24 -12.10
N ALA A 40 -16.01 -27.33 -12.63
CA ALA A 40 -15.23 -27.32 -13.86
C ALA A 40 -16.07 -26.82 -15.05
N GLY A 41 -15.47 -26.01 -15.92
CA GLY A 41 -16.12 -25.45 -17.11
C GLY A 41 -15.77 -23.98 -17.35
N ALA A 42 -16.57 -23.29 -18.17
CA ALA A 42 -16.36 -21.87 -18.50
C ALA A 42 -16.32 -20.95 -17.26
N THR A 43 -17.03 -21.34 -16.20
CA THR A 43 -17.00 -20.69 -14.87
C THR A 43 -15.62 -20.73 -14.23
N ALA A 44 -14.86 -21.81 -14.39
CA ALA A 44 -13.51 -21.94 -13.85
C ALA A 44 -12.51 -20.98 -14.53
N LEU A 45 -12.64 -20.75 -15.84
CA LEU A 45 -11.80 -19.78 -16.57
C LEU A 45 -12.10 -18.35 -16.16
N ALA A 46 -13.39 -17.97 -16.11
CA ALA A 46 -13.79 -16.66 -15.63
C ALA A 46 -13.30 -16.42 -14.18
N ARG A 47 -13.32 -17.47 -13.36
CA ARG A 47 -12.81 -17.44 -12.00
C ARG A 47 -11.30 -17.23 -11.93
N ALA A 48 -10.54 -17.97 -12.72
CA ALA A 48 -9.08 -17.83 -12.79
C ALA A 48 -8.69 -16.40 -13.20
N ALA A 49 -9.42 -15.80 -14.15
CA ALA A 49 -9.22 -14.40 -14.55
C ALA A 49 -9.52 -13.43 -13.40
N GLN A 50 -10.62 -13.62 -12.66
CA GLN A 50 -10.94 -12.80 -11.48
C GLN A 50 -9.88 -12.91 -10.38
N LEU A 51 -9.41 -14.12 -10.08
CA LEU A 51 -8.35 -14.35 -9.10
C LEU A 51 -7.04 -13.69 -9.53
N SER A 52 -6.67 -13.82 -10.81
CA SER A 52 -5.50 -13.14 -11.37
C SER A 52 -5.60 -11.63 -11.23
N ALA A 53 -6.74 -11.03 -11.59
CA ALA A 53 -6.98 -9.59 -11.44
C ALA A 53 -6.92 -9.14 -9.97
N ALA A 54 -7.52 -9.90 -9.05
CA ALA A 54 -7.47 -9.61 -7.62
C ALA A 54 -6.04 -9.65 -7.06
N ARG A 55 -5.23 -10.64 -7.48
CA ARG A 55 -3.81 -10.72 -7.11
C ARG A 55 -3.01 -9.55 -7.66
N ALA A 56 -3.23 -9.17 -8.91
CA ALA A 56 -2.57 -8.00 -9.51
C ALA A 56 -2.91 -6.72 -8.74
N MET A 57 -4.19 -6.50 -8.40
CA MET A 57 -4.61 -5.36 -7.59
C MET A 57 -3.95 -5.35 -6.21
N ALA A 58 -3.93 -6.49 -5.51
CA ALA A 58 -3.28 -6.60 -4.20
C ALA A 58 -1.77 -6.30 -4.29
N ALA A 59 -1.09 -6.77 -5.34
CA ALA A 59 0.32 -6.49 -5.58
C ALA A 59 0.57 -4.99 -5.84
N THR A 60 -0.24 -4.34 -6.70
CA THR A 60 -0.12 -2.89 -6.94
C THR A 60 -0.37 -2.07 -5.67
N LEU A 61 -1.34 -2.45 -4.84
CA LEU A 61 -1.60 -1.76 -3.57
C LEU A 61 -0.45 -1.95 -2.58
N ALA A 62 0.14 -3.14 -2.51
CA ALA A 62 1.30 -3.42 -1.66
C ALA A 62 2.55 -2.65 -2.11
N ASP A 63 2.78 -2.55 -3.43
CA ASP A 63 3.88 -1.75 -3.97
C ASP A 63 3.71 -0.25 -3.66
N ARG A 64 2.48 0.25 -3.78
CA ARG A 64 2.16 1.62 -3.37
C ARG A 64 2.35 1.86 -1.88
N GLU A 65 2.03 0.87 -1.03
CA GLU A 65 2.30 0.94 0.41
C GLU A 65 3.80 1.08 0.68
N ARG A 66 4.61 0.25 0.02
CA ARG A 66 6.07 0.31 0.10
C ARG A 66 6.61 1.66 -0.33
N HIS A 67 6.14 2.21 -1.45
CA HIS A 67 6.57 3.54 -1.90
C HIS A 67 6.24 4.66 -0.91
N LEU A 68 5.05 4.61 -0.28
CA LEU A 68 4.69 5.60 0.75
C LEU A 68 5.58 5.47 1.99
N LEU A 69 5.86 4.24 2.45
CA LEU A 69 6.76 4.00 3.57
C LEU A 69 8.17 4.54 3.31
N ILE A 70 8.71 4.27 2.12
CA ILE A 70 10.03 4.80 1.70
C ILE A 70 10.01 6.33 1.71
N ALA A 71 9.00 6.95 1.10
CA ALA A 71 8.90 8.41 1.05
C ALA A 71 8.80 9.05 2.45
N ILE A 72 8.05 8.44 3.36
CA ILE A 72 7.95 8.90 4.76
C ILE A 72 9.32 8.81 5.44
N GLN A 73 10.01 7.67 5.30
CA GLN A 73 11.34 7.47 5.90
C GLN A 73 12.37 8.46 5.36
N SER A 74 12.38 8.73 4.04
CA SER A 74 13.27 9.73 3.44
C SER A 74 13.01 11.13 4.02
N LEU A 75 11.75 11.56 4.13
CA LEU A 75 11.42 12.86 4.71
C LEU A 75 11.75 12.96 6.20
N GLN A 76 11.62 11.86 6.95
CA GLN A 76 12.01 11.80 8.35
C GLN A 76 13.53 11.92 8.51
N ALA A 77 14.30 11.28 7.63
CA ALA A 77 15.76 11.41 7.61
C ALA A 77 16.20 12.84 7.27
N GLU A 78 15.59 13.46 6.25
CA GLU A 78 15.85 14.86 5.90
C GLU A 78 15.49 15.82 7.05
N LEU A 79 14.37 15.58 7.75
CA LEU A 79 13.99 16.38 8.91
C LEU A 79 15.00 16.25 10.06
N ALA A 80 15.49 15.04 10.35
CA ALA A 80 16.49 14.79 11.38
C ALA A 80 17.83 15.47 11.05
N ASP A 81 18.25 15.41 9.79
CA ASP A 81 19.47 16.06 9.30
C ASP A 81 19.42 17.59 9.46
N GLN A 82 18.27 18.19 9.14
CA GLN A 82 18.05 19.63 9.38
C GLN A 82 18.11 20.01 10.85
N GLN A 83 17.56 19.17 11.72
CA GLN A 83 17.60 19.44 13.16
C GLN A 83 19.04 19.38 13.71
N LEU A 84 19.84 18.43 13.24
CA LEU A 84 21.25 18.34 13.63
C LEU A 84 22.05 19.55 13.12
N THR A 85 21.84 19.96 11.87
CA THR A 85 22.55 21.09 11.25
C THR A 85 22.16 22.45 11.85
N GLU A 86 20.93 22.62 12.34
CA GLU A 86 20.50 23.84 13.04
C GLU A 86 21.03 23.94 14.49
N HIS A 87 21.61 22.87 15.03
CA HIS A 87 22.19 22.82 16.38
C HIS A 87 23.72 22.95 16.42
N GLU A 88 24.37 23.04 15.26
CA GLU A 88 25.82 23.36 15.11
C GLU A 88 26.05 24.85 14.84
#